data_AF-A0A8R7Q0K8-F1
#
_entry.id   AF-A0A8R7Q0K8-F1
#
_cell.length_a   1.000
_cell.length_b   1.000
_cell.length_c   1.000
_cell.angle_alpha   90.00
_cell.angle_beta   90.00
_cell.angle_gamma   90.00
#
_symmetry.space_group_name_H-M   'P 1'
#
loop_
_entity.id
_entity.type
_entity.pdbx_description
1 polymer ?
#
loop_
_entity_poly.entity_id
_entity_poly.type
_entity_poly.pdbx_seq_one_letter_code
_entity_poly.pdbx_strand_id
1 'polypeptide(L)'
;MLLNQIQGKAVVFTGHSLGGAIAALAALHYLCISSLSSPCSPSPPVLCVTFGSPLIGNGALSRAILRERWGGNFCNVVSQHDVVPRLLFCPLDAIPVRVIIGMQLQQWPGHTHNTGVMTTRVVDAERDGLRQLIQAHVRTVAMEQKLVDPESRGGSPYRPFGAYVLCSPEGAVCVDNSTAAVQMLYATFAACYARGDTTSLEAAHSCYGDLVLKMPQNLLLKRRPHAMDVLASMSNSNYDAGISLAMEASGIGSEAMEATTTRYWLKASKRAGRSPSLNCAGLSTRLGRITPCRAQVEWYKASFDGDMGYYDAFKQRRSPKKFNMADMCRIKLGQFWDGVLAMLDNSQLPHDFHRRAKWVNAARFYQLLVEPLDIADYHRKNFHKTRGGYITHGRDSRYELFDKWWKEKGAFTGTSTGDTAATARSKYAGLTQDPCFWARVEEAWDQTESAQAEQDVAMLAMKLGRLREFEQYARELVESKEVSIDVLAPQSSYTRWVEEWKKLLLRDEARTASLF
;
A
#
# COMPACT_ATOMS: atom_id res chain seq x y z
N MET A 1 19.04 24.11 1.82
CA MET A 1 19.70 24.71 0.64
C MET A 1 19.52 23.88 -0.63
N LEU A 2 19.90 22.59 -0.65
CA LEU A 2 19.77 21.73 -1.85
C LEU A 2 18.33 21.57 -2.37
N LEU A 3 17.34 21.36 -1.49
CA LEU A 3 15.92 21.22 -1.85
C LEU A 3 15.35 22.43 -2.61
N ASN A 4 15.79 23.65 -2.27
CA ASN A 4 15.36 24.88 -2.96
C ASN A 4 16.05 25.06 -4.33
N GLN A 5 17.24 24.48 -4.52
CA GLN A 5 17.99 24.58 -5.79
C GLN A 5 17.52 23.60 -6.88
N ILE A 6 16.84 22.53 -6.46
CA ILE A 6 16.30 21.47 -7.33
C ILE A 6 14.80 21.62 -7.64
N GLN A 7 14.16 22.64 -7.08
CA GLN A 7 12.75 22.92 -7.31
C GLN A 7 12.50 23.18 -8.81
N GLY A 8 11.63 22.38 -9.43
CA GLY A 8 11.28 22.46 -10.85
C GLY A 8 12.26 21.76 -11.82
N LYS A 9 13.28 21.05 -11.34
CA LYS A 9 14.24 20.31 -12.19
C LYS A 9 14.05 18.81 -12.10
N ALA A 10 14.33 18.08 -13.18
CA ALA A 10 14.47 16.63 -13.13
C ALA A 10 15.70 16.26 -12.29
N VAL A 11 15.54 15.32 -11.36
CA VAL A 11 16.63 14.89 -10.45
C VAL A 11 17.02 13.45 -10.78
N VAL A 12 18.31 13.25 -11.07
CA VAL A 12 18.87 11.92 -11.31
C VAL A 12 19.79 11.54 -10.16
N PHE A 13 19.47 10.44 -9.48
CA PHE A 13 20.36 9.80 -8.52
C PHE A 13 21.08 8.65 -9.22
N THR A 14 22.39 8.56 -9.08
CA THR A 14 23.14 7.45 -9.68
C THR A 14 24.32 7.06 -8.82
N GLY A 15 24.78 5.83 -9.03
CA GLY A 15 25.96 5.31 -8.38
C GLY A 15 26.25 3.89 -8.83
N HIS A 16 27.51 3.52 -8.71
CA HIS A 16 27.99 2.16 -8.93
C HIS A 16 28.19 1.47 -7.58
N SER A 17 27.96 0.15 -7.53
CA SER A 17 28.18 -0.67 -6.34
C SER A 17 27.45 -0.10 -5.10
N LEU A 18 28.14 0.04 -3.97
CA LEU A 18 27.60 0.66 -2.74
C LEU A 18 27.11 2.10 -2.96
N GLY A 19 27.75 2.86 -3.86
CA GLY A 19 27.27 4.19 -4.25
C GLY A 19 25.88 4.15 -4.89
N GLY A 20 25.57 3.09 -5.65
CA GLY A 20 24.24 2.85 -6.20
C GLY A 20 23.19 2.58 -5.12
N ALA A 21 23.56 1.81 -4.09
CA ALA A 21 22.69 1.56 -2.94
C ALA A 21 22.38 2.85 -2.17
N ILE A 22 23.39 3.69 -1.94
CA ILE A 22 23.23 5.02 -1.33
C ILE A 22 22.36 5.92 -2.21
N ALA A 23 22.57 5.93 -3.53
CA ALA A 23 21.77 6.71 -4.47
C ALA A 23 20.29 6.29 -4.44
N ALA A 24 20.01 5.00 -4.36
CA ALA A 24 18.65 4.49 -4.25
C ALA A 24 17.97 4.87 -2.92
N LEU A 25 18.69 4.79 -1.79
CA LEU A 25 18.19 5.27 -0.50
C LEU A 25 17.95 6.78 -0.51
N ALA A 26 18.84 7.57 -1.10
CA ALA A 26 18.70 9.01 -1.23
C ALA A 26 17.48 9.37 -2.10
N ALA A 27 17.25 8.64 -3.19
CA ALA A 27 16.08 8.81 -4.04
C ALA A 27 14.77 8.47 -3.29
N LEU A 28 14.75 7.37 -2.52
CA LEU A 28 13.60 7.03 -1.67
C LEU A 28 13.33 8.11 -0.63
N HIS A 29 14.37 8.60 0.05
CA HIS A 29 14.25 9.67 1.03
C HIS A 29 13.70 10.95 0.39
N TYR A 30 14.18 11.31 -0.80
CA TYR A 30 13.68 12.44 -1.56
C TYR A 30 12.21 12.28 -1.96
N LEU A 31 11.79 11.08 -2.38
CA LEU A 31 10.40 10.78 -2.71
C LEU A 31 9.49 10.84 -1.47
N CYS A 32 9.94 10.35 -0.32
CA CYS A 32 9.23 10.48 0.95
C CYS A 32 8.99 11.95 1.31
N ILE A 33 10.05 12.78 1.33
CA ILE A 33 9.93 14.21 1.68
C ILE A 33 9.04 14.95 0.66
N SER A 34 9.21 14.66 -0.63
CA SER A 34 8.40 15.27 -1.69
C SER A 34 6.93 14.87 -1.58
N SER A 35 6.64 13.63 -1.19
CA SER A 35 5.26 13.17 -0.96
C SER A 35 4.57 13.82 0.24
N LEU A 36 5.37 14.27 1.23
CA LEU A 36 4.89 14.98 2.42
C LEU A 36 4.74 16.49 2.16
N SER A 37 5.46 17.04 1.18
CA SER A 37 5.56 18.47 0.91
C SER A 37 4.63 18.88 -0.24
N SER A 38 3.34 19.08 0.07
CA SER A 38 2.28 19.63 -0.80
C SER A 38 1.92 18.84 -2.08
N PRO A 39 0.66 18.37 -2.23
CA PRO A 39 0.20 17.61 -3.38
C PRO A 39 -0.15 18.46 -4.63
N CYS A 40 -0.01 19.79 -4.57
CA CYS A 40 -0.56 20.72 -5.57
C CYS A 40 0.36 21.00 -6.78
N SER A 41 1.55 20.41 -6.82
CA SER A 41 2.46 20.49 -7.97
C SER A 41 2.93 19.09 -8.36
N PRO A 42 3.03 18.75 -9.65
CA PRO A 42 3.63 17.49 -10.06
C PRO A 42 5.04 17.43 -9.45
N SER A 43 5.29 16.41 -8.63
CA SER A 43 6.62 16.17 -8.08
C SER A 43 7.61 16.13 -9.24
N PRO A 44 8.75 16.83 -9.16
CA PRO A 44 9.74 16.81 -10.23
C PRO A 44 10.08 15.36 -10.61
N PRO A 45 10.31 15.06 -11.90
CA PRO A 45 10.61 13.71 -12.32
C PRO A 45 11.92 13.25 -11.65
N VAL A 46 11.82 12.16 -10.88
CA VAL A 46 12.94 11.52 -10.20
C VAL A 46 13.29 10.25 -10.94
N LEU A 47 14.57 10.08 -11.24
CA LEU A 47 15.11 8.84 -11.78
C LEU A 47 16.33 8.42 -10.94
N CYS A 48 16.37 7.16 -10.54
CA CYS A 48 17.50 6.54 -9.89
C CYS A 48 18.04 5.44 -10.81
N VAL A 49 19.27 5.61 -11.29
CA VAL A 49 19.96 4.63 -12.14
C VAL A 49 21.15 4.08 -11.38
N THR A 50 21.12 2.79 -11.03
CA THR A 50 22.21 2.13 -10.30
C THR A 50 22.94 1.14 -11.21
N PHE A 51 24.24 0.95 -10.97
CA PHE A 51 25.07 0.02 -11.73
C PHE A 51 25.70 -0.99 -10.78
N GLY A 52 25.35 -2.27 -10.90
CA GLY A 52 25.92 -3.33 -10.04
C GLY A 52 25.65 -3.13 -8.55
N SER A 53 24.58 -2.43 -8.19
CA SER A 53 24.25 -2.15 -6.80
C SER A 53 23.79 -3.42 -6.06
N PRO A 54 24.19 -3.61 -4.78
CA PRO A 54 23.59 -4.64 -3.95
C PRO A 54 22.10 -4.32 -3.67
N LEU A 55 21.35 -5.32 -3.25
CA LEU A 55 19.97 -5.15 -2.78
C LEU A 55 19.93 -4.32 -1.48
N ILE A 56 18.87 -3.55 -1.27
CA ILE A 56 18.76 -2.71 -0.06
C ILE A 56 17.43 -2.87 0.68
N GLY A 57 16.40 -3.40 0.00
CA GLY A 57 15.04 -3.48 0.52
C GLY A 57 14.66 -4.88 0.95
N ASN A 58 13.70 -4.99 1.86
CA ASN A 58 13.01 -6.23 2.17
C ASN A 58 11.63 -6.30 1.47
N GLY A 59 10.87 -7.37 1.73
CA GLY A 59 9.52 -7.51 1.18
C GLY A 59 8.56 -6.38 1.56
N ALA A 60 8.69 -5.79 2.76
CA ALA A 60 7.86 -4.66 3.19
C ALA A 60 8.18 -3.39 2.40
N LEU A 61 9.47 -3.07 2.22
CA LEU A 61 9.89 -1.93 1.40
C LEU A 61 9.47 -2.09 -0.06
N SER A 62 9.64 -3.29 -0.64
CA SER A 62 9.19 -3.57 -2.01
C SER A 62 7.68 -3.34 -2.17
N ARG A 63 6.87 -3.79 -1.21
CA ARG A 63 5.41 -3.51 -1.19
C ARG A 63 5.10 -2.02 -1.04
N ALA A 64 5.82 -1.29 -0.20
CA ALA A 64 5.64 0.16 -0.03
C ALA A 64 5.96 0.92 -1.34
N ILE A 65 7.06 0.58 -2.01
CA ILE A 65 7.46 1.17 -3.29
C ILE A 65 6.44 0.88 -4.39
N LEU A 66 5.89 -0.35 -4.43
CA LEU A 66 4.81 -0.71 -5.34
C LEU A 66 3.53 0.09 -5.04
N ARG A 67 3.18 0.24 -3.75
CA ARG A 67 2.02 1.00 -3.29
C ARG A 67 2.12 2.48 -3.66
N GLU A 68 3.29 3.09 -3.58
CA GLU A 68 3.47 4.52 -3.94
C GLU A 68 3.82 4.74 -5.42
N ARG A 69 3.88 3.66 -6.23
CA ARG A 69 4.33 3.69 -7.65
C ARG A 69 5.73 4.26 -7.87
N TRP A 70 6.56 4.25 -6.84
CA TRP A 70 7.95 4.70 -6.96
C TRP A 70 8.81 3.74 -7.79
N GLY A 71 8.35 2.50 -8.03
CA GLY A 71 9.12 1.51 -8.80
C GLY A 71 9.56 1.98 -10.19
N GLY A 72 8.74 2.80 -10.88
CA GLY A 72 9.09 3.37 -12.19
C GLY A 72 10.24 4.38 -12.15
N ASN A 73 10.59 4.87 -10.95
CA ASN A 73 11.68 5.82 -10.75
C ASN A 73 13.03 5.11 -10.56
N PHE A 74 13.06 3.78 -10.42
CA PHE A 74 14.29 3.03 -10.15
C PHE A 74 14.62 2.10 -11.32
N CYS A 75 15.85 2.21 -11.82
CA CYS A 75 16.43 1.38 -12.86
C CYS A 75 17.76 0.82 -12.36
N ASN A 76 17.81 -0.48 -12.12
CA ASN A 76 18.99 -1.18 -11.63
C ASN A 76 19.64 -1.93 -12.78
N VAL A 77 20.75 -1.41 -13.29
CA VAL A 77 21.52 -1.99 -14.39
C VAL A 77 22.46 -3.04 -13.81
N VAL A 78 22.36 -4.26 -14.33
CA VAL A 78 23.05 -5.43 -13.79
C VAL A 78 23.69 -6.23 -14.91
N SER A 79 25.01 -6.40 -14.84
CA SER A 79 25.75 -7.31 -15.73
C SER A 79 25.42 -8.78 -15.40
N GLN A 80 25.37 -9.64 -16.41
CA GLN A 80 25.05 -11.07 -16.25
C GLN A 80 25.97 -11.78 -15.24
N HIS A 81 27.25 -11.40 -15.18
CA HIS A 81 28.27 -12.04 -14.34
C HIS A 81 28.50 -11.36 -12.98
N ASP A 82 27.89 -10.21 -12.73
CA ASP A 82 28.20 -9.41 -11.54
C ASP A 82 27.68 -10.08 -10.26
N VAL A 83 28.56 -10.37 -9.32
CA VAL A 83 28.17 -10.98 -8.05
C VAL A 83 27.46 -10.00 -7.10
N VAL A 84 27.74 -8.70 -7.19
CA VAL A 84 27.35 -7.71 -6.16
C VAL A 84 25.83 -7.59 -5.99
N PRO A 85 25.01 -7.50 -7.06
CA PRO A 85 23.55 -7.52 -6.95
C PRO A 85 22.95 -8.82 -6.38
N ARG A 86 23.76 -9.89 -6.30
CA ARG A 86 23.33 -11.21 -5.81
C ARG A 86 23.88 -11.56 -4.42
N LEU A 87 24.87 -10.83 -3.90
CA LEU A 87 25.55 -11.14 -2.63
C LEU A 87 24.58 -11.27 -1.44
N LEU A 88 23.63 -10.35 -1.34
CA LEU A 88 22.74 -10.27 -0.17
C LEU A 88 21.63 -11.33 -0.18
N PHE A 89 21.60 -12.24 -1.14
CA PHE A 89 20.82 -13.47 -1.02
C PHE A 89 21.48 -14.51 -0.11
N CYS A 90 22.80 -14.41 0.11
CA CYS A 90 23.56 -15.32 0.95
C CYS A 90 23.56 -14.88 2.43
N PRO A 91 23.71 -15.84 3.38
CA PRO A 91 24.05 -15.54 4.78
C PRO A 91 25.37 -14.77 4.86
N LEU A 92 25.39 -13.66 5.61
CA LEU A 92 26.52 -12.74 5.66
C LEU A 92 27.79 -13.37 6.27
N ASP A 93 27.61 -14.36 7.14
CA ASP A 93 28.66 -15.16 7.79
C ASP A 93 29.37 -16.11 6.82
N ALA A 94 28.70 -16.53 5.75
CA ALA A 94 29.26 -17.43 4.74
C ALA A 94 30.02 -16.70 3.62
N ILE A 95 29.96 -15.36 3.59
CA ILE A 95 30.56 -14.57 2.51
C ILE A 95 32.05 -14.30 2.84
N PRO A 96 33.01 -14.71 1.98
CA PRO A 96 34.42 -14.40 2.16
C PRO A 96 34.68 -12.90 1.97
N VAL A 97 34.67 -12.14 3.08
CA VAL A 97 34.87 -10.68 3.12
C VAL A 97 36.15 -10.25 2.40
N ARG A 98 37.21 -11.06 2.49
CA ARG A 98 38.48 -10.86 1.78
C ARG A 98 38.31 -10.73 0.26
N VAL A 99 37.47 -11.57 -0.34
CA VAL A 99 37.20 -11.55 -1.79
C VAL A 99 36.50 -10.24 -2.15
N ILE A 100 35.48 -9.83 -1.38
CA ILE A 100 34.72 -8.58 -1.62
C ILE A 100 35.63 -7.36 -1.49
N ILE A 101 36.42 -7.28 -0.42
CA ILE A 101 37.38 -6.18 -0.22
C ILE A 101 38.40 -6.16 -1.36
N GLY A 102 38.90 -7.33 -1.77
CA GLY A 102 39.79 -7.45 -2.92
C GLY A 102 39.19 -6.92 -4.21
N MET A 103 37.92 -7.24 -4.48
CA MET A 103 37.20 -6.72 -5.65
C MET A 103 37.06 -5.19 -5.64
N GLN A 104 36.83 -4.59 -4.47
CA GLN A 104 36.69 -3.14 -4.31
C GLN A 104 38.03 -2.39 -4.40
N LEU A 105 39.08 -2.93 -3.79
CA LEU A 105 40.42 -2.31 -3.81
C LEU A 105 41.05 -2.33 -5.20
N GLN A 106 40.79 -3.36 -6.02
CA GLN A 106 41.27 -3.42 -7.40
C GLN A 106 40.66 -2.36 -8.33
N GLN A 107 39.57 -1.70 -7.92
CA GLN A 107 38.96 -0.60 -8.67
C GLN A 107 39.63 0.76 -8.40
N TRP A 108 40.60 0.84 -7.48
CA TRP A 108 41.23 2.09 -7.10
C TRP A 108 42.47 2.40 -7.97
N PRO A 109 42.55 3.57 -8.64
CA PRO A 109 43.71 3.91 -9.46
C PRO A 109 44.94 4.13 -8.57
N GLY A 110 45.88 3.18 -8.57
CA GLY A 110 47.15 3.28 -7.83
C GLY A 110 47.59 2.02 -7.08
N HIS A 111 46.80 0.95 -7.04
CA HIS A 111 47.25 -0.32 -6.45
C HIS A 111 48.14 -1.11 -7.43
N THR A 112 49.42 -1.29 -7.09
CA THR A 112 50.34 -2.20 -7.78
C THR A 112 50.12 -3.63 -7.33
N HIS A 113 49.96 -4.56 -8.27
CA HIS A 113 49.90 -6.00 -8.01
C HIS A 113 51.22 -6.49 -7.39
N ASN A 114 51.21 -6.85 -6.11
CA ASN A 114 52.27 -7.64 -5.51
C ASN A 114 51.65 -8.83 -4.77
N THR A 115 51.41 -9.94 -5.48
CA THR A 115 50.97 -11.20 -4.88
C THR A 115 51.59 -12.41 -5.60
N GLY A 116 52.28 -13.27 -4.86
CA GLY A 116 52.95 -14.47 -5.37
C GLY A 116 51.98 -15.61 -5.72
N VAL A 117 52.42 -16.50 -6.62
CA VAL A 117 51.65 -17.58 -7.30
C VAL A 117 50.83 -18.51 -6.37
N MET A 118 51.23 -18.68 -5.11
CA MET A 118 50.51 -19.53 -4.14
C MET A 118 49.28 -18.83 -3.53
N THR A 119 49.30 -17.49 -3.44
CA THR A 119 48.16 -16.70 -2.95
C THR A 119 47.04 -16.61 -3.98
N THR A 120 47.35 -16.65 -5.28
CA THR A 120 46.37 -16.63 -6.38
C THR A 120 45.47 -17.87 -6.39
N ARG A 121 46.01 -19.08 -6.19
CA ARG A 121 45.21 -20.33 -6.21
C ARG A 121 44.18 -20.42 -5.08
N VAL A 122 44.53 -19.92 -3.90
CA VAL A 122 43.61 -19.85 -2.75
C VAL A 122 42.50 -18.84 -3.02
N VAL A 123 42.82 -17.69 -3.62
CA VAL A 123 41.81 -16.69 -4.02
C VAL A 123 40.87 -17.27 -5.08
N ASP A 124 41.38 -18.02 -6.04
CA ASP A 124 40.56 -18.60 -7.11
C ASP A 124 39.59 -19.66 -6.57
N ALA A 125 40.03 -20.51 -5.63
CA ALA A 125 39.14 -21.45 -4.94
C ALA A 125 38.06 -20.74 -4.10
N GLU A 126 38.42 -19.65 -3.39
CA GLU A 126 37.46 -18.83 -2.64
C GLU A 126 36.45 -18.13 -3.56
N ARG A 127 36.88 -17.67 -4.74
CA ARG A 127 36.03 -17.05 -5.77
C ARG A 127 35.02 -18.05 -6.33
N ASP A 128 35.46 -19.26 -6.66
CA ASP A 128 34.57 -20.33 -7.14
C ASP A 128 33.58 -20.77 -6.06
N GLY A 129 34.04 -20.89 -4.81
CA GLY A 129 33.19 -21.13 -3.65
C GLY A 129 32.11 -20.05 -3.47
N LEU A 130 32.48 -18.77 -3.61
CA LEU A 130 31.54 -17.66 -3.57
C LEU A 130 30.51 -17.74 -4.71
N ARG A 131 30.93 -18.07 -5.93
CA ARG A 131 29.99 -18.24 -7.07
C ARG A 131 28.98 -19.35 -6.81
N GLN A 132 29.43 -20.51 -6.33
CA GLN A 132 28.55 -21.64 -6.00
C GLN A 132 27.58 -21.29 -4.86
N LEU A 133 28.07 -20.61 -3.82
CA LEU A 133 27.26 -20.15 -2.70
C LEU A 133 26.15 -19.19 -3.17
N ILE A 134 26.49 -18.21 -4.00
CA ILE A 134 25.54 -17.26 -4.59
C ILE A 134 24.50 -18.01 -5.42
N GLN A 135 24.94 -18.87 -6.34
CA GLN A 135 24.04 -19.61 -7.21
C GLN A 135 23.04 -20.46 -6.41
N ALA A 136 23.50 -21.15 -5.37
CA ALA A 136 22.64 -21.97 -4.50
C ALA A 136 21.58 -21.11 -3.78
N HIS A 137 21.98 -19.98 -3.20
CA HIS A 137 21.07 -19.14 -2.42
C HIS A 137 20.09 -18.37 -3.31
N VAL A 138 20.53 -17.80 -4.44
CA VAL A 138 19.61 -17.13 -5.37
C VAL A 138 18.64 -18.16 -5.97
N ARG A 139 19.09 -19.40 -6.24
CA ARG A 139 18.19 -20.48 -6.69
C ARG A 139 17.09 -20.74 -5.68
N THR A 140 17.42 -20.89 -4.40
CA THR A 140 16.43 -21.12 -3.35
C THR A 140 15.37 -20.01 -3.36
N VAL A 141 15.78 -18.75 -3.38
CA VAL A 141 14.85 -17.60 -3.39
C VAL A 141 14.06 -17.51 -4.71
N ALA A 142 14.64 -17.89 -5.85
CA ALA A 142 13.96 -17.92 -7.15
C ALA A 142 12.90 -19.04 -7.23
N MET A 143 13.13 -20.15 -6.54
CA MET A 143 12.25 -21.32 -6.48
C MET A 143 11.17 -21.19 -5.40
N GLU A 144 11.29 -20.25 -4.47
CA GLU A 144 10.26 -19.95 -3.46
C GLU A 144 8.92 -19.61 -4.14
N GLN A 145 7.95 -20.52 -4.04
CA GLN A 145 6.57 -20.24 -4.43
C GLN A 145 5.89 -19.44 -3.31
N LYS A 146 5.00 -18.50 -3.66
CA LYS A 146 4.23 -17.61 -2.75
C LYS A 146 3.33 -18.33 -1.70
N LEU A 147 3.49 -19.62 -1.49
CA LEU A 147 2.55 -20.50 -0.77
C LEU A 147 2.86 -20.72 0.73
N VAL A 148 3.98 -20.21 1.27
CA VAL A 148 4.35 -20.44 2.68
C VAL A 148 4.58 -19.12 3.42
N ASP A 149 4.13 -19.09 4.68
CA ASP A 149 4.13 -17.96 5.61
C ASP A 149 5.48 -17.20 5.67
N PRO A 150 5.49 -15.87 5.86
CA PRO A 150 6.72 -15.06 5.86
C PRO A 150 7.65 -15.33 7.06
N GLU A 151 7.11 -15.80 8.18
CA GLU A 151 7.85 -15.89 9.46
C GLU A 151 8.64 -17.20 9.65
N SER A 152 8.40 -18.22 8.82
CA SER A 152 9.12 -19.50 8.87
C SER A 152 10.34 -19.58 7.94
N ARG A 153 10.80 -18.44 7.39
CA ARG A 153 11.79 -18.40 6.31
C ARG A 153 13.23 -18.43 6.83
N GLY A 154 13.97 -19.47 6.46
CA GLY A 154 15.44 -19.50 6.51
C GLY A 154 16.14 -18.81 5.33
N GLY A 155 15.41 -18.02 4.52
CA GLY A 155 15.93 -17.34 3.33
C GLY A 155 16.26 -15.86 3.59
N SER A 156 17.13 -15.26 2.76
CA SER A 156 17.51 -13.85 2.88
C SER A 156 16.27 -12.92 2.92
N PRO A 157 16.27 -11.87 3.77
CA PRO A 157 15.16 -10.91 3.85
C PRO A 157 15.13 -9.94 2.67
N TYR A 158 16.21 -9.84 1.89
CA TYR A 158 16.35 -8.86 0.83
C TYR A 158 15.51 -9.22 -0.40
N ARG A 159 14.85 -8.22 -0.98
CA ARG A 159 14.00 -8.36 -2.17
C ARG A 159 14.26 -7.20 -3.14
N PRO A 160 14.28 -7.45 -4.46
CA PRO A 160 14.44 -6.41 -5.46
C PRO A 160 13.21 -5.51 -5.53
N PHE A 161 13.45 -4.24 -5.88
CA PHE A 161 12.43 -3.26 -6.23
C PHE A 161 12.91 -2.40 -7.40
N GLY A 162 11.97 -1.79 -8.11
CA GLY A 162 12.26 -1.06 -9.34
C GLY A 162 12.45 -1.98 -10.54
N ALA A 163 12.76 -1.38 -11.69
CA ALA A 163 13.12 -2.11 -12.88
C ALA A 163 14.55 -2.64 -12.78
N TYR A 164 14.76 -3.88 -13.24
CA TYR A 164 16.08 -4.50 -13.39
C TYR A 164 16.38 -4.63 -14.87
N VAL A 165 17.50 -4.06 -15.29
CA VAL A 165 18.00 -4.14 -16.67
C VAL A 165 19.19 -5.09 -16.67
N LEU A 166 18.96 -6.33 -17.09
CA LEU A 166 19.98 -7.36 -17.15
C LEU A 166 20.68 -7.27 -18.50
N CYS A 167 21.99 -7.05 -18.47
CA CYS A 167 22.81 -6.77 -19.64
C CYS A 167 23.77 -7.93 -19.92
N SER A 168 23.88 -8.28 -21.19
CA SER A 168 24.89 -9.18 -21.74
C SER A 168 25.53 -8.56 -22.99
N PRO A 169 26.62 -9.13 -23.51
CA PRO A 169 27.17 -8.74 -24.81
C PRO A 169 26.16 -8.85 -25.96
N GLU A 170 25.11 -9.67 -25.80
CA GLU A 170 24.07 -9.91 -26.80
C GLU A 170 22.88 -8.92 -26.72
N GLY A 171 22.73 -8.16 -25.62
CA GLY A 171 21.65 -7.17 -25.45
C GLY A 171 21.28 -6.88 -23.99
N ALA A 172 20.05 -6.36 -23.79
CA ALA A 172 19.41 -6.27 -22.47
C ALA A 172 17.99 -6.80 -22.49
N VAL A 173 17.56 -7.22 -21.30
CA VAL A 173 16.14 -7.31 -20.94
C VAL A 173 15.84 -6.40 -19.76
N CYS A 174 14.66 -5.80 -19.75
CA CYS A 174 14.12 -5.06 -18.61
C CYS A 174 13.00 -5.88 -17.95
N VAL A 175 13.07 -6.02 -16.63
CA VAL A 175 12.09 -6.75 -15.81
C VAL A 175 11.66 -5.87 -14.64
N ASP A 176 10.36 -5.65 -14.48
CA ASP A 176 9.76 -4.78 -13.46
C ASP A 176 9.16 -5.56 -12.28
N ASN A 177 8.80 -6.82 -12.48
CA ASN A 177 8.27 -7.69 -11.44
C ASN A 177 9.39 -8.18 -10.51
N SER A 178 9.27 -7.91 -9.20
CA SER A 178 10.25 -8.32 -8.18
C SER A 178 10.58 -9.83 -8.20
N THR A 179 9.56 -10.69 -8.32
CA THR A 179 9.77 -12.16 -8.38
C THR A 179 10.50 -12.55 -9.66
N ALA A 180 10.11 -11.99 -10.80
CA ALA A 180 10.78 -12.24 -12.07
C ALA A 180 12.22 -11.69 -12.07
N ALA A 181 12.49 -10.57 -11.39
CA ALA A 181 13.83 -10.02 -11.24
C ALA A 181 14.75 -10.99 -10.47
N VAL A 182 14.29 -11.59 -9.36
CA VAL A 182 15.08 -12.63 -8.65
C VAL A 182 15.34 -13.83 -9.55
N GLN A 183 14.30 -14.33 -10.23
CA GLN A 183 14.39 -15.47 -11.12
C GLN A 183 15.40 -15.24 -12.25
N MET A 184 15.39 -14.04 -12.81
CA MET A 184 16.33 -13.66 -13.88
C MET A 184 17.74 -13.38 -13.35
N LEU A 185 17.90 -12.82 -12.14
CA LEU A 185 19.21 -12.68 -11.48
C LEU A 185 19.87 -14.06 -11.25
N TYR A 186 19.08 -15.09 -10.94
CA TYR A 186 19.54 -16.48 -10.89
C TYR A 186 19.85 -17.05 -12.28
N ALA A 187 18.89 -16.98 -13.21
CA ALA A 187 19.00 -17.62 -14.52
C ALA A 187 20.18 -17.08 -15.34
N THR A 188 20.38 -15.77 -15.34
CA THR A 188 21.53 -15.13 -16.01
C THR A 188 22.85 -15.58 -15.39
N PHE A 189 22.93 -15.67 -14.06
CA PHE A 189 24.14 -16.09 -13.36
C PHE A 189 24.45 -17.58 -13.57
N ALA A 190 23.43 -18.44 -13.59
CA ALA A 190 23.57 -19.88 -13.81
C ALA A 190 23.97 -20.24 -15.25
N ALA A 191 23.37 -19.57 -16.25
CA ALA A 191 23.68 -19.79 -17.66
C ALA A 191 25.16 -19.52 -17.99
N CYS A 192 25.78 -18.59 -17.27
CA CYS A 192 27.20 -18.29 -17.41
C CYS A 192 28.10 -19.43 -16.91
N TYR A 193 27.72 -20.09 -15.81
CA TYR A 193 28.46 -21.20 -15.23
C TYR A 193 28.50 -22.40 -16.19
N ALA A 194 27.38 -22.67 -16.88
CA ALA A 194 27.27 -23.76 -17.84
C ALA A 194 28.12 -23.55 -19.12
N ARG A 195 28.42 -22.30 -19.48
CA ARG A 195 29.23 -21.94 -20.67
C ARG A 195 30.75 -21.96 -20.43
N GLY A 196 31.21 -22.14 -19.19
CA GLY A 196 32.64 -22.10 -18.87
C GLY A 196 33.27 -20.71 -19.05
N ASP A 197 32.47 -19.64 -18.90
CA ASP A 197 32.93 -18.26 -19.06
C ASP A 197 33.92 -17.88 -17.95
N THR A 198 35.14 -17.49 -18.34
CA THR A 198 36.28 -17.23 -17.42
C THR A 198 36.34 -15.79 -16.93
N THR A 199 35.31 -14.98 -17.20
CA THR A 199 35.26 -13.58 -16.77
C THR A 199 35.43 -13.46 -15.25
N SER A 200 36.48 -12.77 -14.80
CA SER A 200 36.75 -12.57 -13.37
C SER A 200 35.62 -11.78 -12.69
N LEU A 201 35.44 -11.97 -11.38
CA LEU A 201 34.37 -11.29 -10.63
C LEU A 201 34.56 -9.77 -10.70
N GLU A 202 35.80 -9.31 -10.70
CA GLU A 202 36.19 -7.90 -10.75
C GLU A 202 35.90 -7.28 -12.12
N ALA A 203 36.22 -7.99 -13.20
CA ALA A 203 35.89 -7.56 -14.56
C ALA A 203 34.38 -7.48 -14.75
N ALA A 204 33.64 -8.47 -14.25
CA ALA A 204 32.19 -8.50 -14.29
C ALA A 204 31.51 -7.34 -13.54
N HIS A 205 32.10 -6.91 -12.42
CA HIS A 205 31.57 -5.78 -11.64
C HIS A 205 32.01 -4.41 -12.19
N SER A 206 33.03 -4.37 -13.06
CA SER A 206 33.60 -3.13 -13.61
C SER A 206 33.23 -2.87 -15.08
N CYS A 207 32.57 -3.82 -15.76
CA CYS A 207 32.29 -3.75 -17.20
C CYS A 207 31.11 -2.83 -17.61
N TYR A 208 30.51 -2.10 -16.67
CA TYR A 208 29.32 -1.28 -16.93
C TYR A 208 29.55 -0.17 -17.98
N GLY A 209 30.75 0.40 -18.05
CA GLY A 209 31.09 1.39 -19.08
C GLY A 209 30.99 0.81 -20.50
N ASP A 210 31.64 -0.33 -20.72
CA ASP A 210 31.61 -1.04 -22.01
C ASP A 210 30.21 -1.53 -22.37
N LEU A 211 29.47 -2.03 -21.38
CA LEU A 211 28.08 -2.46 -21.57
C LEU A 211 27.24 -1.28 -22.04
N VAL A 212 27.22 -0.15 -21.31
CA VAL A 212 26.39 1.01 -21.68
C VAL A 212 26.71 1.53 -23.09
N LEU A 213 27.98 1.52 -23.51
CA LEU A 213 28.40 1.97 -24.84
C LEU A 213 28.03 1.01 -25.98
N LYS A 214 28.09 -0.30 -25.76
CA LYS A 214 27.81 -1.33 -26.78
C LYS A 214 26.32 -1.58 -26.99
N MET A 215 25.48 -1.23 -26.02
CA MET A 215 24.06 -1.56 -26.02
C MET A 215 23.24 -0.91 -27.15
N PRO A 216 23.42 0.38 -27.48
CA PRO A 216 22.76 0.97 -28.64
C PRO A 216 23.14 0.29 -29.97
N GLN A 217 24.38 -0.20 -30.08
CA GLN A 217 24.89 -0.84 -31.29
C GLN A 217 24.28 -2.24 -31.48
N ASN A 218 24.15 -3.01 -30.40
CA ASN A 218 23.55 -4.35 -30.42
C ASN A 218 22.04 -4.33 -30.70
N LEU A 219 21.32 -3.32 -30.19
CA LEU A 219 19.89 -3.11 -30.48
C LEU A 219 19.62 -2.83 -31.98
N LEU A 220 20.57 -2.18 -32.66
CA LEU A 220 20.48 -1.91 -34.10
C LEU A 220 20.83 -3.15 -34.95
N LEU A 221 21.79 -3.96 -34.50
CA LEU A 221 22.27 -5.15 -35.22
C LEU A 221 21.30 -6.34 -35.15
N LYS A 222 20.61 -6.55 -34.02
CA LYS A 222 19.65 -7.66 -33.83
C LYS A 222 18.26 -7.43 -34.42
N ARG A 223 18.04 -6.34 -35.18
CA ARG A 223 16.80 -6.14 -35.96
C ARG A 223 16.64 -7.14 -37.12
N ARG A 224 17.59 -8.05 -37.29
CA ARG A 224 17.54 -9.20 -38.21
C ARG A 224 17.52 -10.50 -37.39
N PRO A 225 16.36 -11.14 -37.15
CA PRO A 225 16.31 -12.45 -36.52
C PRO A 225 17.06 -13.48 -37.37
N HIS A 226 17.74 -14.45 -36.73
CA HIS A 226 18.28 -15.61 -37.44
C HIS A 226 17.15 -16.37 -38.13
N ALA A 227 17.39 -16.87 -39.34
CA ALA A 227 16.37 -17.52 -40.18
C ALA A 227 15.67 -18.74 -39.52
N MET A 228 16.29 -19.35 -38.50
CA MET A 228 15.70 -20.41 -37.68
C MET A 228 14.59 -19.93 -36.71
N ASP A 229 14.67 -18.69 -36.19
CA ASP A 229 13.68 -18.16 -35.25
C ASP A 229 12.36 -17.78 -35.93
N VAL A 230 12.39 -17.47 -37.22
CA VAL A 230 11.19 -17.16 -38.00
C VAL A 230 10.29 -18.40 -38.11
N LEU A 231 10.88 -19.59 -38.30
CA LEU A 231 10.15 -20.86 -38.33
C LEU A 231 9.57 -21.25 -36.96
N ALA A 232 10.29 -21.00 -35.86
CA ALA A 232 9.80 -21.23 -34.50
C ALA A 232 8.76 -20.19 -34.04
N SER A 233 8.77 -18.99 -34.63
CA SER A 233 7.77 -17.93 -34.38
C SER A 233 6.44 -18.17 -35.09
N MET A 234 6.42 -18.98 -36.16
CA MET A 234 5.20 -19.32 -36.89
C MET A 234 4.33 -20.36 -36.15
N SER A 235 4.88 -21.05 -35.15
CA SER A 235 4.18 -22.07 -34.35
C SER A 235 3.85 -21.64 -32.91
N ASN A 236 4.35 -20.47 -32.46
CA ASN A 236 4.20 -19.97 -31.10
C ASN A 236 3.52 -18.58 -31.07
N SER A 237 2.83 -18.23 -29.98
CA SER A 237 2.23 -16.89 -29.84
C SER A 237 3.30 -15.77 -29.92
N ASN A 238 2.95 -14.58 -30.43
CA ASN A 238 3.86 -13.42 -30.47
C ASN A 238 4.54 -13.11 -29.12
N TYR A 239 3.89 -13.47 -28.01
CA TYR A 239 4.45 -13.34 -26.67
C TYR A 239 5.58 -14.32 -26.38
N ASP A 240 5.47 -15.56 -26.85
CA ASP A 240 6.50 -16.59 -26.67
C ASP A 240 7.76 -16.29 -27.51
N ALA A 241 7.58 -15.69 -28.68
CA ALA A 241 8.68 -15.15 -29.49
C ALA A 241 9.40 -14.01 -28.73
N GLY A 242 8.64 -13.09 -28.12
CA GLY A 242 9.21 -12.01 -27.30
C GLY A 242 9.99 -12.52 -26.07
N ILE A 243 9.49 -13.55 -25.39
CA ILE A 243 10.24 -14.19 -24.28
C ILE A 243 11.54 -14.81 -24.77
N SER A 244 11.51 -15.48 -25.92
CA SER A 244 12.71 -16.14 -26.49
C SER A 244 13.79 -15.11 -26.81
N LEU A 245 13.42 -14.00 -27.46
CA LEU A 245 14.32 -12.88 -27.75
C LEU A 245 14.88 -12.24 -26.47
N ALA A 246 14.03 -12.05 -25.46
CA ALA A 246 14.44 -11.48 -24.17
C ALA A 246 15.45 -12.38 -23.42
N MET A 247 15.26 -13.69 -23.46
CA MET A 247 16.19 -14.66 -22.88
C MET A 247 17.54 -14.62 -23.60
N GLU A 248 17.54 -14.63 -24.93
CA GLU A 248 18.76 -14.55 -25.73
C GLU A 248 19.52 -13.23 -25.51
N ALA A 249 18.80 -12.11 -25.43
CA ALA A 249 19.37 -10.80 -25.12
C ALA A 249 19.93 -10.70 -23.69
N SER A 250 19.59 -11.65 -22.81
CA SER A 250 20.12 -11.75 -21.44
C SER A 250 21.29 -12.74 -21.33
N GLY A 251 21.75 -13.30 -22.45
CA GLY A 251 22.78 -14.34 -22.49
C GLY A 251 22.28 -15.76 -22.20
N ILE A 252 20.96 -15.99 -22.10
CA ILE A 252 20.37 -17.31 -21.85
C ILE A 252 20.06 -17.97 -23.19
N GLY A 253 20.93 -18.87 -23.64
CA GLY A 253 20.71 -19.66 -24.86
C GLY A 253 19.57 -20.67 -24.73
N SER A 254 18.93 -21.03 -25.85
CA SER A 254 17.84 -22.02 -25.88
C SER A 254 18.23 -23.41 -25.35
N GLU A 255 19.52 -23.75 -25.38
CA GLU A 255 20.10 -25.02 -24.93
C GLU A 255 20.48 -25.02 -23.45
N ALA A 256 20.39 -23.88 -22.74
CA ALA A 256 20.72 -23.81 -21.32
C ALA A 256 19.73 -24.65 -20.49
N MET A 257 20.23 -25.37 -19.49
CA MET A 257 19.43 -26.21 -18.58
C MET A 257 18.31 -25.39 -17.91
N GLU A 258 18.57 -24.12 -17.62
CA GLU A 258 17.64 -23.18 -16.97
C GLU A 258 16.65 -22.54 -17.95
N ALA A 259 16.77 -22.72 -19.27
CA ALA A 259 15.98 -22.01 -20.26
C ALA A 259 14.48 -22.34 -20.15
N THR A 260 14.13 -23.62 -20.03
CA THR A 260 12.72 -24.06 -19.91
C THR A 260 12.07 -23.52 -18.64
N THR A 261 12.81 -23.59 -17.52
CA THR A 261 12.35 -23.09 -16.21
C THR A 261 12.18 -21.57 -16.23
N THR A 262 13.14 -20.85 -16.81
CA THR A 262 13.08 -19.39 -16.96
C THR A 262 11.91 -18.95 -17.82
N ARG A 263 11.65 -19.66 -18.93
CA ARG A 263 10.49 -19.43 -19.79
C ARG A 263 9.19 -19.64 -19.02
N TYR A 264 9.09 -20.70 -18.22
CA TYR A 264 7.93 -20.94 -17.36
C TYR A 264 7.73 -19.80 -16.35
N TRP A 265 8.78 -19.37 -15.66
CA TRP A 265 8.75 -18.27 -14.70
C TRP A 265 8.30 -16.94 -15.31
N LEU A 266 8.84 -16.57 -16.48
CA LEU A 266 8.43 -15.35 -17.18
C LEU A 266 6.95 -15.42 -17.60
N LYS A 267 6.46 -16.59 -18.03
CA LYS A 267 5.02 -16.79 -18.31
C LYS A 267 4.17 -16.72 -17.04
N ALA A 268 4.61 -17.34 -15.96
CA ALA A 268 3.90 -17.39 -14.68
C ALA A 268 3.83 -16.01 -14.01
N SER A 269 4.89 -15.20 -14.10
CA SER A 269 4.96 -13.86 -13.52
C SER A 269 3.87 -12.92 -14.07
N LYS A 270 3.53 -13.05 -15.36
CA LYS A 270 2.44 -12.32 -16.01
C LYS A 270 1.06 -12.89 -15.65
N ARG A 271 0.93 -14.22 -15.48
CA ARG A 271 -0.34 -14.90 -15.13
C ARG A 271 -0.74 -14.71 -13.67
N ALA A 272 0.24 -14.60 -12.76
CA ALA A 272 0.03 -14.48 -11.32
C ALA A 272 -0.56 -13.13 -10.87
N GLY A 273 -0.74 -12.17 -11.80
CA GLY A 273 -1.50 -10.96 -11.55
C GLY A 273 -2.51 -10.72 -12.66
N ARG A 274 -3.81 -10.98 -12.39
CA ARG A 274 -4.83 -10.20 -13.10
C ARG A 274 -4.47 -8.73 -12.88
N SER A 275 -4.42 -7.94 -13.95
CA SER A 275 -3.97 -6.56 -13.81
C SER A 275 -4.85 -5.86 -12.77
N PRO A 276 -4.27 -5.10 -11.82
CA PRO A 276 -5.04 -4.38 -10.81
C PRO A 276 -6.15 -3.51 -11.43
N SER A 277 -5.96 -3.05 -12.67
CA SER A 277 -6.98 -2.38 -13.48
C SER A 277 -8.18 -3.26 -13.83
N LEU A 278 -7.98 -4.51 -14.24
CA LEU A 278 -9.08 -5.46 -14.50
C LEU A 278 -9.85 -5.78 -13.22
N ASN A 279 -9.15 -5.96 -12.09
CA ASN A 279 -9.80 -6.16 -10.79
C ASN A 279 -10.63 -4.95 -10.37
N CYS A 280 -10.12 -3.72 -10.58
CA CYS A 280 -10.85 -2.48 -10.33
C CYS A 280 -12.09 -2.33 -11.24
N ALA A 281 -12.00 -2.77 -12.50
CA ALA A 281 -13.14 -2.79 -13.43
C ALA A 281 -14.20 -3.78 -12.95
N GLY A 282 -13.82 -5.01 -12.60
CA GLY A 282 -14.72 -6.00 -12.02
C GLY A 282 -15.35 -5.55 -10.69
N LEU A 283 -14.60 -4.81 -9.87
CA LEU A 283 -15.11 -4.18 -8.65
C LEU A 283 -16.19 -3.13 -8.93
N SER A 284 -16.04 -2.34 -9.99
CA SER A 284 -17.08 -1.38 -10.39
C SER A 284 -18.39 -2.07 -10.73
N THR A 285 -18.35 -3.22 -11.40
CA THR A 285 -19.53 -4.05 -11.68
C THR A 285 -20.12 -4.64 -10.39
N ARG A 286 -19.29 -5.13 -9.47
CA ARG A 286 -19.75 -5.63 -8.17
C ARG A 286 -20.39 -4.54 -7.31
N LEU A 287 -19.84 -3.32 -7.33
CA LEU A 287 -20.44 -2.16 -6.68
C LEU A 287 -21.85 -1.88 -7.23
N GLY A 288 -22.02 -1.96 -8.55
CA GLY A 288 -23.34 -1.86 -9.18
C GLY A 288 -24.33 -2.92 -8.69
N ARG A 289 -23.89 -4.17 -8.53
CA ARG A 289 -24.74 -5.28 -8.05
C ARG A 289 -25.17 -5.12 -6.58
N ILE A 290 -24.38 -4.47 -5.74
CA ILE A 290 -24.73 -4.26 -4.33
C ILE A 290 -25.46 -2.94 -4.07
N THR A 291 -25.47 -2.02 -5.05
CA THR A 291 -26.18 -0.73 -4.96
C THR A 291 -27.67 -0.87 -4.57
N PRO A 292 -28.43 -1.91 -4.99
CA PRO A 292 -29.79 -2.12 -4.50
C PRO A 292 -29.89 -2.34 -2.98
N CYS A 293 -28.89 -2.97 -2.34
CA CYS A 293 -28.88 -3.12 -0.87
C CYS A 293 -28.77 -1.74 -0.20
N ARG A 294 -27.97 -0.83 -0.76
CA ARG A 294 -27.87 0.56 -0.29
C ARG A 294 -29.21 1.28 -0.40
N ALA A 295 -29.87 1.18 -1.56
CA ALA A 295 -31.18 1.80 -1.78
C ALA A 295 -32.24 1.28 -0.79
N GLN A 296 -32.18 0.00 -0.40
CA GLN A 296 -33.08 -0.54 0.62
C GLN A 296 -32.85 0.07 2.01
N VAL A 297 -31.61 0.37 2.38
CA VAL A 297 -31.31 1.08 3.64
C VAL A 297 -31.77 2.54 3.56
N GLU A 298 -31.61 3.20 2.40
CA GLU A 298 -32.15 4.55 2.16
C GLU A 298 -33.69 4.58 2.26
N TRP A 299 -34.39 3.57 1.72
CA TRP A 299 -35.85 3.43 1.87
C TRP A 299 -36.28 3.10 3.30
N TYR A 300 -35.48 2.29 4.01
CA TYR A 300 -35.68 2.07 5.43
C TYR A 300 -35.57 3.40 6.18
N LYS A 301 -34.56 4.22 5.88
CA LYS A 301 -34.40 5.54 6.48
C LYS A 301 -35.61 6.44 6.24
N ALA A 302 -36.00 6.60 4.98
CA ALA A 302 -37.16 7.42 4.61
C ALA A 302 -38.48 6.97 5.27
N SER A 303 -38.60 5.69 5.66
CA SER A 303 -39.79 5.19 6.36
C SER A 303 -39.94 5.71 7.80
N PHE A 304 -38.87 6.21 8.41
CA PHE A 304 -38.85 6.59 9.84
C PHE A 304 -38.37 8.03 10.08
N ASP A 305 -37.94 8.76 9.04
CA ASP A 305 -37.41 10.13 9.12
C ASP A 305 -38.34 11.12 9.85
N GLY A 306 -39.66 10.94 9.79
CA GLY A 306 -40.64 11.85 10.38
C GLY A 306 -41.09 11.54 11.82
N ASP A 307 -40.70 10.41 12.40
CA ASP A 307 -41.21 9.97 13.71
C ASP A 307 -40.08 9.85 14.75
N MET A 308 -39.31 8.77 14.67
CA MET A 308 -38.23 8.48 15.61
C MET A 308 -36.85 8.46 14.98
N GLY A 309 -36.78 8.51 13.64
CA GLY A 309 -35.55 8.33 12.91
C GLY A 309 -35.16 6.85 12.75
N TYR A 310 -34.35 6.58 11.72
CA TYR A 310 -34.01 5.22 11.34
C TYR A 310 -33.03 4.55 12.30
N TYR A 311 -32.19 5.33 12.97
CA TYR A 311 -31.31 4.86 14.04
C TYR A 311 -32.11 4.21 15.18
N ASP A 312 -33.02 4.97 15.78
CA ASP A 312 -33.84 4.51 16.90
C ASP A 312 -34.80 3.40 16.49
N ALA A 313 -35.37 3.49 15.28
CA ALA A 313 -36.20 2.42 14.72
C ALA A 313 -35.44 1.09 14.62
N PHE A 314 -34.17 1.14 14.22
CA PHE A 314 -33.31 -0.04 14.09
C PHE A 314 -32.89 -0.59 15.45
N LYS A 315 -32.52 0.29 16.39
CA LYS A 315 -32.20 -0.05 17.79
C LYS A 315 -33.37 -0.76 18.46
N GLN A 316 -34.60 -0.30 18.23
CA GLN A 316 -35.84 -0.88 18.77
C GLN A 316 -36.43 -2.04 17.94
N ARG A 317 -35.83 -2.40 16.79
CA ARG A 317 -36.37 -3.40 15.83
C ARG A 317 -37.81 -3.12 15.39
N ARG A 318 -38.13 -1.85 15.19
CA ARG A 318 -39.45 -1.41 14.71
C ARG A 318 -39.73 -2.00 13.32
N SER A 319 -40.95 -2.47 13.14
CA SER A 319 -41.41 -3.19 11.94
C SER A 319 -40.45 -4.34 11.54
N PRO A 320 -40.55 -5.53 12.19
CA PRO A 320 -39.58 -6.62 12.03
C PRO A 320 -39.23 -7.00 10.59
N LYS A 321 -40.20 -6.94 9.67
CA LYS A 321 -39.96 -7.17 8.22
C LYS A 321 -38.99 -6.15 7.62
N LYS A 322 -39.21 -4.85 7.88
CA LYS A 322 -38.35 -3.76 7.41
C LYS A 322 -36.98 -3.82 8.07
N PHE A 323 -36.94 -4.08 9.37
CA PHE A 323 -35.71 -4.26 10.14
C PHE A 323 -34.84 -5.39 9.56
N ASN A 324 -35.40 -6.60 9.40
CA ASN A 324 -34.65 -7.76 8.88
C ASN A 324 -34.06 -7.48 7.48
N MET A 325 -34.80 -6.78 6.63
CA MET A 325 -34.32 -6.41 5.30
C MET A 325 -33.15 -5.42 5.36
N ALA A 326 -33.26 -4.39 6.21
CA ALA A 326 -32.21 -3.39 6.40
C ALA A 326 -30.95 -4.01 7.04
N ASP A 327 -31.11 -4.89 8.04
CA ASP A 327 -29.99 -5.57 8.72
C ASP A 327 -29.27 -6.53 7.76
N MET A 328 -30.00 -7.26 6.93
CA MET A 328 -29.41 -8.10 5.88
C MET A 328 -28.62 -7.27 4.87
N CYS A 329 -29.13 -6.10 4.46
CA CYS A 329 -28.42 -5.18 3.57
C CYS A 329 -27.17 -4.58 4.20
N ARG A 330 -27.25 -4.18 5.48
CA ARG A 330 -26.11 -3.70 6.29
C ARG A 330 -24.97 -4.72 6.26
N ILE A 331 -25.26 -5.99 6.55
CA ILE A 331 -24.26 -7.07 6.57
C ILE A 331 -23.65 -7.28 5.18
N LYS A 332 -24.48 -7.35 4.12
CA LYS A 332 -23.97 -7.51 2.75
C LYS A 332 -23.05 -6.37 2.34
N LEU A 333 -23.43 -5.13 2.66
CA LEU A 333 -22.62 -3.95 2.36
C LEU A 333 -21.29 -3.99 3.11
N GLY A 334 -21.29 -4.38 4.39
CA GLY A 334 -20.07 -4.60 5.18
C GLY A 334 -19.14 -5.63 4.51
N GLN A 335 -19.65 -6.82 4.18
CA GLN A 335 -18.89 -7.88 3.52
C GLN A 335 -18.26 -7.45 2.19
N PHE A 336 -18.98 -6.63 1.41
CA PHE A 336 -18.44 -6.08 0.17
C PHE A 336 -17.22 -5.18 0.44
N TRP A 337 -17.34 -4.26 1.39
CA TRP A 337 -16.26 -3.34 1.73
C TRP A 337 -15.07 -4.05 2.39
N ASP A 338 -15.31 -4.98 3.29
CA ASP A 338 -14.26 -5.82 3.89
C ASP A 338 -13.49 -6.57 2.79
N GLY A 339 -14.20 -7.11 1.78
CA GLY A 339 -13.58 -7.73 0.61
C GLY A 339 -12.78 -6.75 -0.25
N VAL A 340 -13.22 -5.50 -0.40
CA VAL A 340 -12.47 -4.44 -1.10
C VAL A 340 -11.17 -4.12 -0.34
N LEU A 341 -11.24 -3.99 0.98
CA LEU A 341 -10.07 -3.71 1.82
C LEU A 341 -9.07 -4.86 1.79
N ALA A 342 -9.52 -6.11 1.89
CA ALA A 342 -8.67 -7.28 1.73
C ALA A 342 -7.97 -7.32 0.36
N MET A 343 -8.66 -6.92 -0.72
CA MET A 343 -8.02 -6.79 -2.04
C MET A 343 -6.98 -5.67 -2.10
N LEU A 344 -7.21 -4.57 -1.38
CA LEU A 344 -6.27 -3.45 -1.31
C LEU A 344 -5.00 -3.86 -0.54
N ASP A 345 -5.15 -4.52 0.62
CA ASP A 345 -4.05 -5.00 1.45
C ASP A 345 -3.20 -6.05 0.70
N ASN A 346 -3.85 -6.91 -0.08
CA ASN A 346 -3.19 -7.89 -0.93
C ASN A 346 -2.61 -7.30 -2.24
N SER A 347 -2.60 -5.97 -2.40
CA SER A 347 -2.06 -5.27 -3.59
C SER A 347 -2.72 -5.71 -4.92
N GLN A 348 -4.00 -6.11 -4.87
CA GLN A 348 -4.77 -6.56 -6.04
C GLN A 348 -5.51 -5.43 -6.75
N LEU A 349 -5.47 -4.21 -6.20
CA LEU A 349 -6.13 -3.00 -6.70
C LEU A 349 -5.12 -1.92 -7.10
N PRO A 350 -5.51 -0.95 -7.95
CA PRO A 350 -4.64 0.16 -8.32
C PRO A 350 -4.20 0.95 -7.08
N HIS A 351 -2.98 1.43 -7.07
CA HIS A 351 -2.41 2.21 -5.96
C HIS A 351 -3.27 3.40 -5.49
N ASP A 352 -3.78 4.19 -6.44
CA ASP A 352 -4.58 5.38 -6.25
C ASP A 352 -6.04 5.06 -5.96
N PHE A 353 -6.40 3.78 -5.80
CA PHE A 353 -7.77 3.36 -5.54
C PHE A 353 -8.40 4.13 -4.38
N HIS A 354 -7.66 4.28 -3.27
CA HIS A 354 -8.07 5.03 -2.08
C HIS A 354 -8.11 6.56 -2.28
N ARG A 355 -7.56 7.09 -3.39
CA ARG A 355 -7.56 8.52 -3.73
C ARG A 355 -8.58 8.85 -4.84
N ARG A 356 -9.08 7.85 -5.56
CA ARG A 356 -10.07 8.02 -6.62
C ARG A 356 -11.40 8.48 -6.04
N ALA A 357 -11.88 9.63 -6.50
CA ALA A 357 -13.12 10.25 -6.05
C ALA A 357 -14.32 9.28 -6.03
N LYS A 358 -14.44 8.40 -7.04
CA LYS A 358 -15.49 7.36 -7.07
C LYS A 358 -15.52 6.49 -5.81
N TRP A 359 -14.37 5.97 -5.40
CA TRP A 359 -14.26 5.03 -4.27
C TRP A 359 -14.32 5.74 -2.93
N VAL A 360 -13.67 6.89 -2.81
CA VAL A 360 -13.73 7.73 -1.61
C VAL A 360 -15.16 8.19 -1.33
N ASN A 361 -15.88 8.67 -2.36
CA ASN A 361 -17.27 9.08 -2.21
C ASN A 361 -18.17 7.88 -1.90
N ALA A 362 -18.01 6.74 -2.60
CA ALA A 362 -18.82 5.55 -2.35
C ALA A 362 -18.62 5.02 -0.92
N ALA A 363 -17.38 4.98 -0.43
CA ALA A 363 -17.06 4.59 0.94
C ALA A 363 -17.65 5.56 1.96
N ARG A 364 -17.54 6.87 1.71
CA ARG A 364 -18.14 7.89 2.59
C ARG A 364 -19.65 7.79 2.65
N PHE A 365 -20.34 7.61 1.52
CA PHE A 365 -21.79 7.42 1.51
C PHE A 365 -22.22 6.15 2.26
N TYR A 366 -21.50 5.05 2.06
CA TYR A 366 -21.73 3.83 2.83
C TYR A 366 -21.57 4.08 4.33
N GLN A 367 -20.48 4.73 4.72
CA GLN A 367 -20.18 5.07 6.12
C GLN A 367 -21.31 5.90 6.75
N LEU A 368 -21.67 7.03 6.14
CA LEU A 368 -22.70 7.93 6.70
C LEU A 368 -24.09 7.28 6.79
N LEU A 369 -24.39 6.31 5.92
CA LEU A 369 -25.68 5.62 5.92
C LEU A 369 -25.72 4.45 6.91
N VAL A 370 -24.63 3.66 6.96
CA VAL A 370 -24.61 2.33 7.58
C VAL A 370 -23.94 2.32 8.95
N GLU A 371 -22.92 3.16 9.20
CA GLU A 371 -22.25 3.24 10.51
C GLU A 371 -23.24 3.53 11.66
N PRO A 372 -24.26 4.41 11.50
CA PRO A 372 -25.32 4.57 12.51
C PRO A 372 -26.05 3.27 12.86
N LEU A 373 -26.26 2.37 11.91
CA LEU A 373 -26.92 1.09 12.16
C LEU A 373 -26.01 0.10 12.90
N ASP A 374 -24.71 0.14 12.63
CA ASP A 374 -23.71 -0.63 13.38
C ASP A 374 -23.61 -0.12 14.83
N ILE A 375 -23.64 1.19 15.04
CA ILE A 375 -23.74 1.82 16.37
C ILE A 375 -25.02 1.36 17.09
N ALA A 376 -26.17 1.41 16.40
CA ALA A 376 -27.45 0.97 16.95
C ALA A 376 -27.41 -0.51 17.38
N ASP A 377 -26.83 -1.39 16.58
CA ASP A 377 -26.66 -2.81 16.93
C ASP A 377 -25.72 -3.01 18.13
N TYR A 378 -24.62 -2.24 18.19
CA TYR A 378 -23.66 -2.28 19.30
C TYR A 378 -24.30 -1.90 20.64
N HIS A 379 -25.04 -0.78 20.67
CA HIS A 379 -25.71 -0.31 21.87
C HIS A 379 -26.89 -1.20 22.26
N ARG A 380 -27.67 -1.69 21.28
CA ARG A 380 -28.77 -2.64 21.51
C ARG A 380 -28.30 -3.93 22.18
N LYS A 381 -27.12 -4.43 21.80
CA LYS A 381 -26.52 -5.65 22.39
C LYS A 381 -25.83 -5.40 23.73
N ASN A 382 -25.89 -4.18 24.27
CA ASN A 382 -25.21 -3.76 25.50
C ASN A 382 -23.68 -3.96 25.47
N PHE A 383 -23.06 -3.91 24.28
CA PHE A 383 -21.61 -4.04 24.19
C PHE A 383 -20.87 -2.84 24.78
N HIS A 384 -21.49 -1.66 24.80
CA HIS A 384 -20.96 -0.49 25.50
C HIS A 384 -20.68 -0.75 27.00
N LYS A 385 -21.49 -1.60 27.65
CA LYS A 385 -21.31 -1.96 29.07
C LYS A 385 -20.25 -3.03 29.33
N THR A 386 -19.97 -3.87 28.33
CA THR A 386 -19.06 -5.04 28.49
C THR A 386 -17.69 -4.82 27.87
N ARG A 387 -17.63 -4.10 26.74
CA ARG A 387 -16.42 -3.85 25.95
C ARG A 387 -15.95 -2.40 26.01
N GLY A 388 -16.76 -1.47 26.52
CA GLY A 388 -16.48 -0.04 26.56
C GLY A 388 -17.11 0.74 25.40
N GLY A 389 -16.85 2.05 25.34
CA GLY A 389 -17.47 2.96 24.36
C GLY A 389 -17.24 2.54 22.90
N TYR A 390 -18.24 2.79 22.03
CA TYR A 390 -18.20 2.37 20.63
C TYR A 390 -16.96 2.89 19.89
N ILE A 391 -16.66 4.19 20.04
CA ILE A 391 -15.58 4.86 19.30
C ILE A 391 -14.21 4.23 19.61
N THR A 392 -14.00 3.75 20.84
CA THR A 392 -12.70 3.24 21.30
C THR A 392 -12.57 1.72 21.17
N HIS A 393 -13.65 0.97 21.34
CA HIS A 393 -13.59 -0.50 21.44
C HIS A 393 -14.57 -1.26 20.54
N GLY A 394 -15.52 -0.56 19.91
CA GLY A 394 -16.60 -1.16 19.13
C GLY A 394 -16.58 -0.86 17.63
N ARG A 395 -15.77 0.12 17.20
CA ARG A 395 -15.76 0.61 15.82
C ARG A 395 -14.97 -0.31 14.91
N ASP A 396 -15.59 -0.72 13.79
CA ASP A 396 -14.91 -1.57 12.79
C ASP A 396 -13.79 -0.79 12.08
N SER A 397 -12.65 -1.45 11.87
CA SER A 397 -11.44 -0.85 11.25
C SER A 397 -11.68 -0.26 9.86
N ARG A 398 -12.69 -0.77 9.13
CA ARG A 398 -13.11 -0.22 7.82
C ARG A 398 -13.48 1.27 7.90
N TYR A 399 -14.15 1.69 8.98
CA TYR A 399 -14.63 3.06 9.12
C TYR A 399 -13.49 4.04 9.41
N GLU A 400 -12.50 3.62 10.20
CA GLU A 400 -11.28 4.39 10.44
C GLU A 400 -10.50 4.61 9.14
N LEU A 401 -10.43 3.58 8.31
CA LEU A 401 -9.77 3.68 7.01
C LEU A 401 -10.52 4.60 6.04
N PHE A 402 -11.85 4.61 6.08
CA PHE A 402 -12.65 5.54 5.28
C PHE A 402 -12.54 6.99 5.76
N ASP A 403 -12.44 7.23 7.06
CA ASP A 403 -12.13 8.56 7.60
C ASP A 403 -10.78 9.06 7.09
N LYS A 404 -9.78 8.17 7.04
CA LYS A 404 -8.46 8.49 6.46
C LYS A 404 -8.57 8.84 4.98
N TRP A 405 -9.27 8.04 4.17
CA TRP A 405 -9.48 8.32 2.74
C TRP A 405 -10.20 9.66 2.52
N TRP A 406 -11.17 9.98 3.37
CA TRP A 406 -11.93 11.23 3.28
C TRP A 406 -11.08 12.45 3.65
N LYS A 407 -10.29 12.38 4.73
CA LYS A 407 -9.36 13.44 5.14
C LYS A 407 -8.29 13.72 4.08
N GLU A 408 -7.70 12.66 3.51
CA GLU A 408 -6.69 12.78 2.45
C GLU A 408 -7.25 13.43 1.17
N LYS A 409 -8.53 13.20 0.86
CA LYS A 409 -9.20 13.85 -0.27
C LYS A 409 -9.28 15.37 -0.11
N GLY A 410 -9.61 15.87 1.08
CA GLY A 410 -9.69 17.32 1.36
C GLY A 410 -8.33 18.00 1.25
N ALA A 411 -7.28 17.35 1.76
CA ALA A 411 -5.89 17.82 1.61
C ALA A 411 -5.43 17.91 0.15
N PHE A 412 -5.96 17.05 -0.73
CA PHE A 412 -5.63 17.03 -2.16
C PHE A 412 -6.35 18.13 -2.96
N THR A 413 -7.59 18.48 -2.60
CA THR A 413 -8.38 19.50 -3.32
C THR A 413 -8.06 20.94 -2.89
N GLY A 414 -7.09 21.16 -2.01
CA GLY A 414 -6.73 22.51 -1.51
C GLY A 414 -7.80 23.15 -0.60
N THR A 415 -8.96 22.52 -0.46
CA THR A 415 -9.90 22.76 0.63
C THR A 415 -9.32 22.14 1.88
N SER A 416 -8.49 22.90 2.59
CA SER A 416 -8.27 22.64 4.01
C SER A 416 -9.66 22.44 4.63
N THR A 417 -9.81 21.44 5.48
CA THR A 417 -11.06 21.27 6.25
C THR A 417 -11.38 22.47 7.16
N GLY A 418 -10.56 23.53 7.13
CA GLY A 418 -10.83 24.85 7.71
C GLY A 418 -11.27 25.94 6.72
N ASP A 419 -11.07 25.79 5.39
CA ASP A 419 -11.33 26.86 4.40
C ASP A 419 -12.56 26.63 3.49
N THR A 420 -13.36 25.59 3.73
CA THR A 420 -14.80 25.79 3.51
C THR A 420 -15.29 26.71 4.62
N ALA A 421 -15.01 28.01 4.47
CA ALA A 421 -15.80 29.05 5.09
C ALA A 421 -17.26 28.60 4.98
N ALA A 422 -17.90 28.45 6.13
CA ALA A 422 -19.22 27.87 6.29
C ALA A 422 -20.21 28.55 5.34
N THR A 423 -20.35 28.04 4.12
CA THR A 423 -21.56 28.24 3.34
C THR A 423 -22.61 27.43 4.06
N ALA A 424 -23.23 28.08 5.05
CA ALA A 424 -24.28 27.51 5.87
C ALA A 424 -25.28 26.83 4.94
N ARG A 425 -25.48 25.52 5.13
CA ARG A 425 -26.33 24.76 4.22
C ARG A 425 -27.73 25.38 4.25
N SER A 426 -28.35 25.51 3.09
CA SER A 426 -29.74 26.00 3.02
C SER A 426 -30.73 24.95 3.56
N LYS A 427 -30.41 23.65 3.41
CA LYS A 427 -31.21 22.51 3.88
C LYS A 427 -30.37 21.54 4.71
N TYR A 428 -31.02 20.83 5.62
CA TYR A 428 -30.46 19.70 6.35
C TYR A 428 -29.82 18.68 5.41
N ALA A 429 -28.75 18.05 5.87
CA ALA A 429 -28.07 17.01 5.12
C ALA A 429 -28.99 15.80 4.94
N GLY A 430 -28.86 15.08 3.82
CA GLY A 430 -29.61 13.83 3.63
C GLY A 430 -29.16 12.71 4.59
N LEU A 431 -27.91 12.81 5.05
CA LEU A 431 -27.27 11.95 6.06
C LEU A 431 -26.43 12.84 6.97
N THR A 432 -26.40 12.55 8.27
CA THR A 432 -25.59 13.29 9.24
C THR A 432 -24.11 13.22 8.88
N GLN A 433 -23.43 14.38 8.81
CA GLN A 433 -22.04 14.45 8.29
C GLN A 433 -20.98 13.87 9.23
N ASP A 434 -21.23 13.82 10.54
CA ASP A 434 -20.45 13.00 11.49
C ASP A 434 -21.04 11.58 11.56
N PRO A 435 -20.33 10.55 11.05
CA PRO A 435 -20.83 9.18 11.09
C PRO A 435 -20.88 8.60 12.52
N CYS A 436 -20.09 9.15 13.45
CA CYS A 436 -20.09 8.74 14.86
C CYS A 436 -21.06 9.55 15.74
N PHE A 437 -21.89 10.42 15.15
CA PHE A 437 -22.80 11.30 15.89
C PHE A 437 -23.64 10.51 16.92
N TRP A 438 -24.24 9.41 16.49
CA TRP A 438 -25.08 8.58 17.36
C TRP A 438 -24.30 7.89 18.49
N ALA A 439 -23.03 7.54 18.28
CA ALA A 439 -22.21 6.99 19.37
C ALA A 439 -21.96 8.05 20.46
N ARG A 440 -21.79 9.33 20.08
CA ARG A 440 -21.67 10.44 21.03
C ARG A 440 -22.99 10.71 21.77
N VAL A 441 -24.12 10.59 21.09
CA VAL A 441 -25.46 10.70 21.72
C VAL A 441 -25.64 9.61 22.79
N GLU A 442 -25.25 8.37 22.51
CA GLU A 442 -25.34 7.29 23.50
C GLU A 442 -24.40 7.50 24.68
N GLU A 443 -23.16 7.96 24.45
CA GLU A 443 -22.25 8.31 25.54
C GLU A 443 -22.83 9.45 26.40
N ALA A 444 -23.46 10.47 25.79
CA ALA A 444 -24.13 11.54 26.51
C ALA A 444 -25.31 11.04 27.37
N TRP A 445 -26.09 10.06 26.88
CA TRP A 445 -27.11 9.38 27.68
C TRP A 445 -26.50 8.64 28.88
N ASP A 446 -25.46 7.83 28.67
CA ASP A 446 -24.78 7.10 29.75
C ASP A 446 -24.23 8.07 30.82
N GLN A 447 -23.65 9.21 30.39
CA GLN A 447 -23.17 10.26 31.30
C GLN A 447 -24.32 10.97 32.03
N THR A 448 -25.47 11.16 31.38
CA THR A 448 -26.66 11.78 31.99
C THR A 448 -27.24 10.88 33.08
N GLU A 449 -27.41 9.58 32.80
CA GLU A 449 -27.86 8.61 33.81
C GLU A 449 -26.86 8.53 34.98
N SER A 450 -25.56 8.51 34.67
CA SER A 450 -24.50 8.49 35.68
C SER A 450 -24.43 9.78 36.51
N ALA A 451 -24.75 10.94 35.94
CA ALA A 451 -24.80 12.21 36.64
C ALA A 451 -26.02 12.31 37.57
N GLN A 452 -27.17 11.74 37.18
CA GLN A 452 -28.36 11.71 38.04
C GLN A 452 -28.16 10.86 39.31
N ALA A 453 -27.34 9.81 39.22
CA ALA A 453 -27.00 8.93 40.34
C ALA A 453 -25.81 9.43 41.19
N GLU A 454 -25.08 10.45 40.73
CA GLU A 454 -23.84 10.92 41.39
C GLU A 454 -24.16 11.76 42.64
N GLN A 455 -23.44 11.48 43.74
CA GLN A 455 -23.57 12.22 45.01
C GLN A 455 -22.41 13.19 45.23
N ASP A 456 -21.25 12.93 44.63
CA ASP A 456 -20.07 13.79 44.72
C ASP A 456 -20.22 15.03 43.83
N VAL A 457 -20.13 16.22 44.45
CA VAL A 457 -20.28 17.52 43.79
C VAL A 457 -19.20 17.77 42.74
N ALA A 458 -17.95 17.37 43.00
CA ALA A 458 -16.84 17.58 42.08
C ALA A 458 -16.95 16.67 40.85
N MET A 459 -17.32 15.40 41.07
CA MET A 459 -17.56 14.45 39.98
C MET A 459 -18.79 14.84 39.15
N LEU A 460 -19.86 15.33 39.79
CA LEU A 460 -21.04 15.86 39.12
C LEU A 460 -20.67 17.05 38.22
N ALA A 461 -19.92 18.03 38.74
CA ALA A 461 -19.47 19.18 37.97
C ALA A 461 -18.64 18.79 36.74
N MET A 462 -17.74 17.80 36.88
CA MET A 462 -16.96 17.28 35.75
C MET A 462 -17.87 16.64 34.67
N LYS A 463 -18.85 15.82 35.07
CA LYS A 463 -19.80 15.19 34.13
C LYS A 463 -20.67 16.23 33.42
N LEU A 464 -21.17 17.23 34.16
CA LEU A 464 -21.93 18.36 33.60
C LEU A 464 -21.09 19.15 32.58
N GLY A 465 -19.80 19.36 32.84
CA GLY A 465 -18.87 19.98 31.90
C GLY A 465 -18.82 19.22 30.57
N ARG A 466 -18.62 17.90 30.59
CA ARG A 466 -18.62 17.06 29.39
C ARG A 466 -19.96 17.07 28.64
N LEU A 467 -21.08 17.09 29.36
CA LEU A 467 -22.41 17.18 28.76
C LEU A 467 -22.63 18.54 28.06
N ARG A 468 -22.11 19.64 28.63
CA ARG A 468 -22.11 20.97 27.96
C ARG A 468 -21.25 20.99 26.71
N GLU A 469 -20.08 20.34 26.72
CA GLU A 469 -19.23 20.20 25.53
C GLU A 469 -19.98 19.46 24.40
N PHE A 470 -20.68 18.37 24.74
CA PHE A 470 -21.51 17.65 23.78
C PHE A 470 -22.71 18.48 23.30
N GLU A 471 -23.37 19.23 24.17
CA GLU A 471 -24.46 20.15 23.79
C GLU A 471 -23.97 21.18 22.77
N GLN A 472 -22.84 21.84 23.05
CA GLN A 472 -22.22 22.81 22.15
C GLN A 472 -21.92 22.19 20.79
N TYR A 473 -21.25 21.04 20.79
CA TYR A 473 -20.93 20.27 19.59
C TYR A 473 -22.19 19.95 18.76
N ALA A 474 -23.21 19.38 19.39
CA ALA A 474 -24.42 18.99 18.69
C ALA A 474 -25.20 20.21 18.16
N ARG A 475 -25.24 21.30 18.93
CA ARG A 475 -25.87 22.56 18.52
C ARG A 475 -25.20 23.14 17.27
N GLU A 476 -23.88 23.20 17.24
CA GLU A 476 -23.13 23.68 16.07
C GLU A 476 -23.45 22.86 14.81
N LEU A 477 -23.52 21.53 14.94
CA LEU A 477 -23.90 20.62 13.84
C LEU A 477 -25.35 20.81 13.36
N VAL A 478 -26.26 21.14 14.27
CA VAL A 478 -27.67 21.43 13.96
C VAL A 478 -27.80 22.79 13.27
N GLU A 479 -27.13 23.82 13.79
CA GLU A 479 -27.14 25.18 13.24
C GLU A 479 -26.50 25.26 11.85
N SER A 480 -25.41 24.51 11.62
CA SER A 480 -24.79 24.35 10.30
C SER A 480 -25.61 23.49 9.34
N LYS A 481 -26.67 22.84 9.84
CA LYS A 481 -27.55 21.88 9.15
C LYS A 481 -26.80 20.69 8.55
N GLU A 482 -25.74 20.25 9.22
CA GLU A 482 -24.95 19.06 8.88
C GLU A 482 -25.57 17.76 9.38
N VAL A 483 -26.53 17.85 10.30
CA VAL A 483 -27.39 16.72 10.70
C VAL A 483 -28.46 16.43 9.65
N SER A 484 -28.92 15.17 9.63
CA SER A 484 -30.11 14.77 8.91
C SER A 484 -31.38 14.97 9.74
N ILE A 485 -32.52 15.12 9.06
CA ILE A 485 -33.81 15.45 9.68
C ILE A 485 -34.29 14.42 10.72
N ASP A 486 -33.84 13.17 10.61
CA ASP A 486 -34.14 12.10 11.56
C ASP A 486 -33.54 12.32 12.94
N VAL A 487 -32.42 13.06 13.04
CA VAL A 487 -31.84 13.49 14.31
C VAL A 487 -32.82 14.39 15.06
N LEU A 488 -33.57 15.22 14.34
CA LEU A 488 -34.53 16.18 14.89
C LEU A 488 -35.95 15.62 14.99
N ALA A 489 -36.14 14.32 14.73
CA ALA A 489 -37.44 13.70 14.83
C ALA A 489 -37.94 13.72 16.29
N PRO A 490 -39.26 13.86 16.55
CA PRO A 490 -39.80 14.03 17.90
C PRO A 490 -39.42 12.92 18.87
N GLN A 491 -39.36 11.67 18.39
CA GLN A 491 -39.03 10.50 19.21
C GLN A 491 -37.56 10.07 19.10
N SER A 492 -36.71 10.87 18.46
CA SER A 492 -35.29 10.53 18.31
C SER A 492 -34.59 10.53 19.67
N SER A 493 -33.57 9.68 19.82
CA SER A 493 -32.76 9.63 21.03
C SER A 493 -32.07 10.96 21.32
N TYR A 494 -31.74 11.76 20.30
CA TYR A 494 -31.15 13.08 20.48
C TYR A 494 -32.17 14.11 21.01
N THR A 495 -33.35 14.21 20.39
CA THR A 495 -34.40 15.15 20.83
C THR A 495 -34.80 14.88 22.27
N ARG A 496 -34.97 13.60 22.62
CA ARG A 496 -35.27 13.17 23.99
C ARG A 496 -34.14 13.48 24.96
N TRP A 497 -32.88 13.32 24.53
CA TRP A 497 -31.73 13.69 25.35
C TRP A 497 -31.72 15.18 25.66
N VAL A 498 -31.97 16.04 24.67
CA VAL A 498 -32.04 17.50 24.85
C VAL A 498 -33.10 17.89 25.89
N GLU A 499 -34.26 17.23 25.89
CA GLU A 499 -35.30 17.47 26.89
C GLU A 499 -34.87 17.06 28.30
N GLU A 500 -34.26 15.88 28.45
CA GLU A 500 -33.76 15.41 29.74
C GLU A 500 -32.58 16.24 30.26
N TRP A 501 -31.69 16.67 29.36
CA TRP A 501 -30.58 17.56 29.68
C TRP A 501 -31.06 18.90 30.25
N LYS A 502 -32.08 19.51 29.64
CA LYS A 502 -32.71 20.74 30.17
C LYS A 502 -33.30 20.53 31.56
N LYS A 503 -33.97 19.40 31.81
CA LYS A 503 -34.50 19.07 33.14
C LYS A 503 -33.37 18.92 34.17
N LEU A 504 -32.24 18.35 33.76
CA LEU A 504 -31.08 18.16 34.62
C LEU A 504 -30.41 19.49 34.98
N LEU A 505 -30.24 20.39 34.02
CA LEU A 505 -29.74 21.75 34.26
C LEU A 505 -30.62 22.52 35.25
N LEU A 506 -31.95 22.49 35.08
CA LEU A 506 -32.88 23.14 36.01
C LEU A 506 -32.79 22.58 37.43
N ARG A 507 -32.55 21.28 37.58
CA ARG A 507 -32.36 20.65 38.90
C ARG A 507 -31.04 21.07 39.54
N ASP A 508 -29.99 21.22 38.75
CA ASP A 508 -28.67 21.67 39.23
C ASP A 508 -28.70 23.14 39.67
N GLU A 509 -29.37 24.00 38.91
CA GLU A 509 -29.63 25.40 39.28
C GLU A 509 -30.45 25.50 40.58
N ALA A 510 -31.47 24.64 40.75
CA ALA A 510 -32.24 24.59 41.99
C ALA A 510 -31.40 24.09 43.18
N ARG A 511 -30.52 23.11 42.98
CA ARG A 511 -29.60 22.59 44.02
C ARG A 511 -28.59 23.66 44.45
N THR A 512 -27.96 24.33 43.50
CA THR A 512 -27.01 25.40 43.78
C THR A 512 -27.69 26.58 44.47
N ALA A 513 -28.90 26.96 44.06
CA ALA A 513 -29.68 28.00 44.73
C ALA A 513 -30.16 27.62 46.15
N SER A 514 -30.24 26.34 46.50
CA SER A 514 -30.58 25.87 47.86
C SER A 514 -29.38 25.76 48.81
N LEU A 515 -28.16 25.90 48.28
CA LEU A 515 -26.89 25.85 49.02
C LEU A 515 -26.34 27.25 49.34
N PHE A 516 -26.92 28.29 48.76
CA PHE A 516 -26.73 29.71 49.09
C PHE A 516 -27.96 30.24 49.80
#